data_AF-A0A8H4UNE4-F1
#
_entry.id   AF-A0A8H4UNE4-F1
#
_cell.length_a   1.000
_cell.length_b   1.000
_cell.length_c   1.000
_cell.angle_alpha   90.00
_cell.angle_beta   90.00
_cell.angle_gamma   90.00
#
_symmetry.space_group_name_H-M   'P 1'
#
loop_
_entity.id
_entity.type
_entity.pdbx_description
1 polymer ?
#
loop_
_entity_poly.entity_id
_entity_poly.type
_entity_poly.pdbx_seq_one_letter_code
_entity_poly.pdbx_strand_id
1 'polypeptide(L)'
;MHFTNSFIVALAASVGLVSAALPKANEYKSGDCSGDLNYGHHNFDLHMVTMDDSSHSVYQAGTGWYLFAGKTEDGGRCEGESLGQVTGDTSACLDLDNTVQGKRIRCLCNPLIGSRVNGLNSCQFV
;
A
#
# COMPACT_ATOMS: atom_id res chain seq x y z
N MET A 1 -38.35 34.07 -40.65
CA MET A 1 -38.43 32.66 -40.26
C MET A 1 -37.25 32.38 -39.33
N HIS A 2 -37.55 32.13 -38.07
CA HIS A 2 -36.57 31.79 -37.02
C HIS A 2 -36.15 30.33 -37.17
N PHE A 3 -34.87 30.03 -37.04
CA PHE A 3 -34.40 28.73 -36.58
C PHE A 3 -33.19 28.92 -35.66
N THR A 4 -33.46 28.83 -34.36
CA THR A 4 -32.48 28.74 -33.27
C THR A 4 -31.94 27.31 -33.21
N ASN A 5 -30.64 27.11 -33.42
CA ASN A 5 -29.97 25.85 -33.13
C ASN A 5 -29.15 26.00 -31.85
N SER A 6 -29.78 25.70 -30.71
CA SER A 6 -29.09 25.52 -29.44
C SER A 6 -28.41 24.15 -29.44
N PHE A 7 -27.09 24.12 -29.65
CA PHE A 7 -26.28 22.92 -29.49
C PHE A 7 -25.98 22.72 -27.99
N ILE A 8 -26.68 21.78 -27.36
CA ILE A 8 -26.41 21.38 -25.97
C ILE A 8 -25.19 20.46 -25.98
N VAL A 9 -24.04 20.96 -25.52
CA VAL A 9 -22.87 20.13 -25.20
C VAL A 9 -23.14 19.47 -23.84
N ALA A 10 -23.52 18.20 -23.85
CA ALA A 10 -23.61 17.39 -22.64
C ALA A 10 -22.19 17.09 -22.14
N LEU A 11 -21.77 17.76 -21.06
CA LEU A 11 -20.55 17.43 -20.34
C LEU A 11 -20.78 16.15 -19.52
N ALA A 12 -20.52 14.99 -20.13
CA ALA A 12 -20.45 13.73 -19.40
C ALA A 12 -19.15 13.71 -18.59
N ALA A 13 -19.17 14.32 -17.39
CA ALA A 13 -18.16 14.06 -16.38
C ALA A 13 -18.33 12.62 -15.90
N SER A 14 -17.64 11.70 -16.55
CA SER A 14 -17.37 10.38 -15.98
C SER A 14 -16.42 10.59 -14.81
N VAL A 15 -16.98 10.89 -13.65
CA VAL A 15 -16.30 10.61 -12.38
C VAL A 15 -16.15 9.10 -12.33
N GLY A 16 -15.01 8.61 -12.82
CA GLY A 16 -14.59 7.25 -12.58
C GLY A 16 -14.58 7.07 -11.06
N LEU A 17 -15.59 6.38 -10.55
CA LEU A 17 -15.61 5.93 -9.18
C LEU A 17 -14.38 5.02 -9.05
N VAL A 18 -13.30 5.57 -8.50
CA VAL A 18 -12.14 4.79 -8.08
C VAL A 18 -12.72 3.86 -7.02
N SER A 19 -13.03 2.63 -7.42
CA SER A 19 -13.31 1.59 -6.45
C SER A 19 -12.01 1.45 -5.67
N ALA A 20 -11.99 2.00 -4.45
CA ALA A 20 -10.87 1.83 -3.55
C ALA A 20 -10.78 0.33 -3.28
N ALA A 21 -9.89 -0.35 -4.00
CA ALA A 21 -9.60 -1.74 -3.74
C ALA A 21 -9.19 -1.84 -2.27
N LEU A 22 -9.67 -2.87 -1.57
CA LEU A 22 -9.33 -3.05 -0.17
C LEU A 22 -7.79 -3.13 -0.03
N PRO A 23 -7.21 -2.49 1.00
CA PRO A 23 -5.79 -2.57 1.27
C PRO A 23 -5.30 -4.02 1.28
N LYS A 24 -4.19 -4.24 0.58
CA LYS A 24 -3.55 -5.53 0.40
C LYS A 24 -2.04 -5.39 0.54
N ALA A 25 -1.40 -6.37 1.18
CA ALA A 25 0.05 -6.49 1.27
C ALA A 25 0.45 -7.97 1.38
N ASN A 26 0.23 -8.73 0.30
CA ASN A 26 0.44 -10.18 0.28
C ASN A 26 1.93 -10.54 0.17
N GLU A 27 2.41 -11.45 0.99
CA GLU A 27 3.82 -11.84 1.04
C GLU A 27 4.09 -13.10 0.21
N TYR A 28 5.25 -13.12 -0.44
CA TYR A 28 5.72 -14.24 -1.25
C TYR A 28 7.15 -14.62 -0.87
N LYS A 29 7.48 -15.90 -1.04
CA LYS A 29 8.85 -16.40 -0.87
C LYS A 29 9.75 -16.06 -2.06
N SER A 30 9.19 -15.69 -3.20
CA SER A 30 9.97 -15.21 -4.34
C SER A 30 10.27 -13.71 -4.19
N GLY A 31 11.24 -13.18 -4.93
CA GLY A 31 11.55 -11.75 -4.97
C GLY A 31 10.67 -10.93 -5.94
N ASP A 32 9.80 -11.58 -6.70
CA ASP A 32 9.04 -11.00 -7.82
C ASP A 32 7.52 -11.21 -7.70
N CYS A 33 7.04 -11.59 -6.52
CA CYS A 33 5.64 -11.93 -6.23
C CYS A 33 5.06 -13.05 -7.12
N SER A 34 5.92 -13.90 -7.68
CA SER A 34 5.53 -15.14 -8.34
C SER A 34 5.41 -16.32 -7.38
N GLY A 35 4.78 -17.39 -7.85
CA GLY A 35 4.63 -18.63 -7.09
C GLY A 35 3.61 -18.53 -5.95
N ASP A 36 3.77 -19.43 -4.97
CA ASP A 36 2.83 -19.57 -3.88
C ASP A 36 2.98 -18.44 -2.85
N LEU A 37 1.82 -17.96 -2.42
CA LEU A 37 1.69 -16.99 -1.34
C LEU A 37 2.27 -17.58 -0.04
N ASN A 38 3.12 -16.81 0.64
CA ASN A 38 3.56 -17.14 1.99
C ASN A 38 2.47 -16.75 3.00
N TYR A 39 2.09 -15.47 3.02
CA TYR A 39 1.05 -14.93 3.90
C TYR A 39 0.16 -13.93 3.17
N GLY A 40 -1.15 -14.04 3.40
CA GLY A 40 -2.16 -13.21 2.75
C GLY A 40 -2.67 -12.13 3.69
N HIS A 41 -2.48 -10.88 3.30
CA HIS A 41 -2.95 -9.73 4.06
C HIS A 41 -3.90 -8.90 3.19
N HIS A 42 -5.19 -8.95 3.52
CA HIS A 42 -6.22 -8.25 2.77
C HIS A 42 -7.41 -7.95 3.69
N ASN A 43 -7.55 -6.70 4.10
CA ASN A 43 -8.61 -6.26 5.00
C ASN A 43 -8.92 -4.77 4.78
N PHE A 44 -10.17 -4.35 5.02
CA PHE A 44 -10.57 -2.96 4.98
C PHE A 44 -9.86 -2.10 6.05
N ASP A 45 -9.43 -2.71 7.15
CA ASP A 45 -8.72 -2.07 8.28
C ASP A 45 -7.23 -2.49 8.34
N LEU A 46 -6.64 -2.85 7.20
CA LEU A 46 -5.23 -3.25 7.14
C LEU A 46 -4.32 -2.02 7.30
N HIS A 47 -4.00 -1.72 8.56
CA HIS A 47 -3.20 -0.56 8.94
C HIS A 47 -1.71 -0.86 8.95
N MET A 48 -1.30 -2.07 9.31
CA MET A 48 0.11 -2.45 9.46
C MET A 48 0.31 -3.91 9.08
N VAL A 49 1.41 -4.19 8.41
CA VAL A 49 1.83 -5.55 8.06
C VAL A 49 3.32 -5.66 8.27
N THR A 50 3.73 -6.48 9.24
CA THR A 50 5.13 -6.86 9.41
C THR A 50 5.41 -8.06 8.51
N MET A 51 6.49 -7.98 7.73
CA MET A 51 6.85 -9.01 6.74
C MET A 51 7.56 -10.14 7.46
N ASP A 52 7.16 -11.39 7.24
CA ASP A 52 7.86 -12.57 7.74
C ASP A 52 9.30 -12.62 7.19
N ASP A 53 10.25 -13.10 8.00
CA ASP A 53 11.68 -13.11 7.63
C ASP A 53 11.98 -14.10 6.49
N SER A 54 11.09 -15.05 6.19
CA SER A 54 11.16 -15.97 5.05
C SER A 54 10.53 -15.44 3.76
N SER A 55 9.84 -14.30 3.82
CA SER A 55 9.29 -13.63 2.64
C SER A 55 10.37 -12.79 1.94
N HIS A 56 10.27 -12.65 0.62
CA HIS A 56 11.23 -11.89 -0.20
C HIS A 56 10.56 -10.83 -1.06
N SER A 57 9.23 -10.88 -1.22
CA SER A 57 8.48 -9.81 -1.88
C SER A 57 7.10 -9.63 -1.27
N VAL A 58 6.53 -8.45 -1.50
CA VAL A 58 5.17 -8.11 -1.09
C VAL A 58 4.40 -7.49 -2.25
N TYR A 59 3.23 -8.06 -2.56
CA TYR A 59 2.27 -7.48 -3.48
C TYR A 59 1.34 -6.54 -2.72
N GLN A 60 1.52 -5.25 -2.93
CA GLN A 60 0.75 -4.19 -2.31
C GLN A 60 -0.30 -3.60 -3.27
N ALA A 61 -1.48 -3.27 -2.74
CA ALA A 61 -2.55 -2.60 -3.47
C ALA A 61 -3.54 -1.90 -2.53
N GLY A 62 -4.43 -1.09 -3.11
CA GLY A 62 -5.61 -0.54 -2.42
C GLY A 62 -5.34 0.68 -1.54
N THR A 63 -4.08 1.05 -1.33
CA THR A 63 -3.69 2.22 -0.53
C THR A 63 -2.22 2.58 -0.79
N GLY A 64 -1.81 3.77 -0.34
CA GLY A 64 -0.39 4.09 -0.17
C GLY A 64 0.17 3.43 1.10
N TRP A 65 1.46 3.06 1.05
CA TRP A 65 2.16 2.38 2.13
C TRP A 65 3.46 3.11 2.47
N TYR A 66 3.72 3.31 3.76
CA TYR A 66 5.06 3.65 4.27
C TYR A 66 5.87 2.39 4.52
N LEU A 67 7.14 2.45 4.16
CA LEU A 67 8.09 1.34 4.25
C LEU A 67 9.03 1.55 5.43
N PHE A 68 9.29 0.50 6.21
CA PHE A 68 10.18 0.55 7.37
C PHE A 68 11.21 -0.57 7.36
N ALA A 69 12.40 -0.27 7.86
CA ALA A 69 13.52 -1.21 7.95
C ALA A 69 13.41 -2.17 9.14
N GLY A 70 12.54 -1.89 10.10
CA GLY A 70 12.36 -2.63 11.33
C GLY A 70 10.93 -3.06 11.59
N LYS A 71 10.80 -4.09 12.43
CA LYS A 71 9.57 -4.59 13.01
C LYS A 71 9.88 -5.11 14.41
N THR A 72 8.93 -5.01 15.34
CA THR A 72 9.09 -5.60 16.68
C THR A 72 9.04 -7.12 16.64
N GLU A 73 8.08 -7.67 15.89
CA GLU A 73 7.83 -9.10 15.71
C GLU A 73 6.87 -9.34 14.52
N ASP A 74 6.62 -10.59 14.16
CA ASP A 74 5.61 -10.97 13.18
C ASP A 74 4.20 -10.74 13.74
N GLY A 75 3.37 -9.99 13.02
CA GLY A 75 2.10 -9.43 13.53
C GLY A 75 2.27 -8.25 14.50
N GLY A 76 3.49 -7.79 14.74
CA GLY A 76 3.81 -6.68 15.64
C GLY A 76 3.71 -5.29 14.99
N ARG A 77 4.61 -4.38 15.37
CA ARG A 77 4.63 -2.99 14.90
C ARG A 77 5.82 -2.67 13.99
N CYS A 78 5.62 -1.79 13.01
CA CYS A 78 6.70 -1.17 12.24
C CYS A 78 7.54 -0.28 13.15
N GLU A 79 8.86 -0.37 13.01
CA GLU A 79 9.82 0.44 13.77
C GLU A 79 11.12 0.64 12.98
N GLY A 80 12.08 1.36 13.56
CA GLY A 80 13.33 1.76 12.91
C GLY A 80 13.22 2.76 11.75
N GLU A 81 14.22 2.76 10.90
CA GLU A 81 14.35 3.75 9.82
C GLU A 81 13.17 3.67 8.82
N SER A 82 12.55 4.83 8.53
CA SER A 82 11.61 4.93 7.42
C SER A 82 12.37 4.89 6.09
N LEU A 83 12.00 3.94 5.24
CA LEU A 83 12.62 3.71 3.94
C LEU A 83 11.91 4.45 2.79
N GLY A 84 10.86 5.22 3.11
CA GLY A 84 10.08 5.98 2.15
C GLY A 84 8.63 5.52 2.04
N GLN A 85 7.99 5.86 0.93
CA GLN A 85 6.59 5.55 0.66
C GLN A 85 6.40 4.99 -0.74
N VAL A 86 5.43 4.09 -0.88
CA VAL A 86 4.93 3.64 -2.17
C VAL A 86 4.15 4.78 -2.81
N THR A 87 4.53 5.14 -4.03
CA THR A 87 3.85 6.15 -4.84
C THR A 87 3.16 5.50 -6.03
N GLY A 88 2.35 6.25 -6.79
CA GLY A 88 1.59 5.71 -7.92
C GLY A 88 2.46 5.07 -9.03
N ASP A 89 3.73 5.46 -9.12
CA ASP A 89 4.69 4.92 -10.10
C ASP A 89 5.47 3.70 -9.58
N THR A 90 5.29 3.34 -8.30
CA THR A 90 5.96 2.19 -7.70
C THR A 90 5.26 0.90 -8.11
N SER A 91 6.04 -0.12 -8.47
CA SER A 91 5.52 -1.46 -8.76
C SER A 91 4.62 -1.98 -7.63
N ALA A 92 3.52 -2.63 -8.00
CA ALA A 92 2.64 -3.33 -7.06
C ALA A 92 3.39 -4.44 -6.31
N CYS A 93 4.35 -5.09 -6.97
CA CYS A 93 5.26 -6.02 -6.32
C CYS A 93 6.53 -5.30 -5.87
N LEU A 94 6.80 -5.32 -4.58
CA LEU A 94 8.04 -4.82 -3.99
C LEU A 94 8.94 -5.99 -3.61
N ASP A 95 10.17 -5.99 -4.10
CA ASP A 95 11.23 -6.87 -3.61
C ASP A 95 11.66 -6.33 -2.23
N LEU A 96 11.43 -7.10 -1.17
CA LEU A 96 11.72 -6.67 0.20
C LEU A 96 13.22 -6.47 0.43
N ASP A 97 14.07 -7.18 -0.29
CA ASP A 97 15.51 -7.16 -0.10
C ASP A 97 16.22 -6.13 -0.98
N ASN A 98 15.66 -5.84 -2.15
CA ASN A 98 16.35 -5.04 -3.18
C ASN A 98 15.65 -3.74 -3.59
N THR A 99 14.38 -3.52 -3.22
CA THR A 99 13.67 -2.27 -3.58
C THR A 99 14.38 -1.03 -3.03
N VAL A 100 14.96 -1.14 -1.83
CA VAL A 100 15.69 -0.05 -1.18
C VAL A 100 17.16 -0.46 -1.04
N GLN A 101 18.05 0.31 -1.67
CA GLN A 101 19.46 -0.07 -1.75
C GLN A 101 20.08 -0.23 -0.35
N GLY A 102 20.56 -1.44 -0.05
CA GLY A 102 21.23 -1.76 1.20
C GLY A 102 20.31 -1.87 2.43
N LYS A 103 18.98 -1.87 2.23
CA LYS A 103 18.00 -1.95 3.31
C LYS A 103 16.89 -2.94 2.94
N ARG A 104 16.61 -3.86 3.85
CA ARG A 104 15.45 -4.75 3.73
C ARG A 104 14.21 -4.06 4.28
N ILE A 105 13.12 -4.07 3.52
CA ILE A 105 11.79 -3.67 3.98
C ILE A 105 11.26 -4.76 4.89
N ARG A 106 10.96 -4.42 6.14
CA ARG A 106 10.42 -5.36 7.14
C ARG A 106 9.00 -5.06 7.55
N CYS A 107 8.48 -3.88 7.24
CA CYS A 107 7.12 -3.52 7.61
C CYS A 107 6.52 -2.47 6.68
N LEU A 108 5.23 -2.64 6.41
CA LEU A 108 4.39 -1.72 5.64
C LEU A 108 3.35 -1.11 6.57
N CYS A 109 3.22 0.22 6.56
CA CYS A 109 2.23 0.95 7.35
C CYS A 109 1.34 1.81 6.47
N ASN A 110 0.03 1.67 6.61
CA ASN A 110 -0.96 2.46 5.89
C ASN A 110 -1.27 3.75 6.68
N PRO A 111 -0.90 4.93 6.15
CA PRO A 111 -1.11 6.19 6.85
C PRO A 111 -2.56 6.66 6.89
N LEU A 112 -3.43 6.14 6.03
CA LEU A 112 -4.83 6.54 5.96
C LEU A 112 -5.67 5.87 7.05
N ILE A 113 -5.32 4.62 7.38
CA ILE A 113 -6.06 3.79 8.35
C ILE A 113 -5.42 3.88 9.74
N GLY A 114 -4.08 3.96 9.81
CA GLY A 114 -3.34 4.10 11.07
C GLY A 114 -3.58 5.40 11.85
N SER A 115 -4.42 6.30 11.36
CA SER A 115 -4.65 7.64 11.91
C SER A 115 -5.64 7.70 13.08
N ARG A 116 -6.30 6.61 13.48
CA ARG A 116 -7.45 6.70 14.41
C ARG A 116 -7.50 5.70 15.55
N VAL A 117 -6.47 5.71 16.40
CA VAL A 117 -6.67 5.39 17.81
C VAL A 117 -6.01 6.49 18.65
N ASN A 118 -6.82 7.34 19.29
CA ASN A 118 -6.39 8.42 20.21
C ASN A 118 -5.52 9.56 19.62
N GLY A 119 -5.60 9.84 18.31
CA GLY A 119 -4.86 10.95 17.70
C GLY A 119 -3.37 10.67 17.47
N LEU A 120 -2.97 9.41 17.59
CA LEU A 120 -1.61 8.93 17.36
C LEU A 120 -1.58 8.15 16.04
N ASN A 121 -0.81 8.62 15.05
CA ASN A 121 -0.59 7.84 13.84
C ASN A 121 0.29 6.63 14.21
N SER A 122 -0.21 5.41 14.00
CA SER A 122 0.56 4.18 14.24
C SER A 122 1.86 4.13 13.41
N CYS A 123 1.92 4.87 12.31
CA CYS A 123 3.10 5.03 11.45
C CYS A 123 4.05 6.19 11.86
N GLN A 124 3.75 7.00 12.89
CA GLN A 124 4.56 8.16 13.31
C GLN A 124 5.48 7.91 14.52
N PHE A 125 5.44 6.72 15.14
CA PHE A 125 6.25 6.40 16.33
C PHE A 125 7.61 5.81 15.99
N VAL A 126 8.30 6.36 15.00
CA VAL A 126 9.63 5.89 14.64
C VAL A 126 10.60 7.03 14.44
#